data_AF-B4M3L9-F1
#
_entry.id   AF-B4M3L9-F1
#
_cell.length_a   1.000
_cell.length_b   1.000
_cell.length_c   1.000
_cell.angle_alpha   90.00
_cell.angle_beta   90.00
_cell.angle_gamma   90.00
#
_symmetry.space_group_name_H-M   'P 1'
#
loop_
_entity.id
_entity.type
_entity.pdbx_description
1 polymer ?
#
loop_
_entity_poly.entity_id
_entity_poly.type
_entity_poly.pdbx_seq_one_letter_code
_entity_poly.pdbx_strand_id
1 'polypeptide(L)'
;MQLTRLIVIVLSAALLLLLSSPIDAWTPTLIPTSGPVTILPTRWPLCRLPAVCAARSPRVCGRAEDGMCRRFRNICELLELNRPDLSSSNQLTWTHTQERDCRTVRGVGAAYATWCHQDCPRRPVACRRTPRSQEICVRSRNHRQCKVVANRCQLLNNNCHSRPRNNWLPADKRLCGPMQLGDKPRACATLPLTRKPDVTIRPVLPPPPPRITTTRRPGPVNVTLTAG
;
A
#
# COMPACT_ATOMS: atom_id res chain seq x y z
N MET A 1 38.06 68.40 -22.23
CA MET A 1 38.69 67.12 -22.65
C MET A 1 38.97 66.12 -21.50
N GLN A 2 38.46 66.34 -20.27
CA GLN A 2 38.71 65.39 -19.15
C GLN A 2 37.59 64.37 -18.91
N LEU A 3 36.33 64.65 -19.31
CA LEU A 3 35.21 63.74 -19.09
C LEU A 3 35.28 62.46 -19.94
N THR A 4 35.76 62.57 -21.17
CA THR A 4 35.91 61.44 -22.10
C THR A 4 36.99 60.45 -21.65
N ARG A 5 38.03 60.91 -20.95
CA ARG A 5 39.08 60.03 -20.41
C ARG A 5 38.60 59.20 -19.22
N LEU A 6 37.71 59.75 -18.38
CA LEU A 6 37.13 59.03 -17.24
C LEU A 6 36.18 57.90 -17.70
N ILE A 7 35.38 58.13 -18.74
CA ILE A 7 34.46 57.12 -19.29
C ILE A 7 35.23 55.92 -19.86
N VAL A 8 36.35 56.17 -20.55
CA VAL A 8 37.20 55.10 -21.13
C VAL A 8 37.86 54.24 -20.03
N ILE A 9 38.25 54.83 -18.90
CA ILE A 9 38.88 54.09 -17.79
C ILE A 9 37.85 53.23 -17.04
N VAL A 10 36.62 53.72 -16.86
CA VAL A 10 35.56 52.92 -16.20
C VAL A 10 35.10 51.77 -17.08
N LEU A 11 34.98 51.98 -18.39
CA LEU A 11 34.61 50.92 -19.34
C LEU A 11 35.71 49.85 -19.48
N SER A 12 37.00 50.22 -19.43
CA SER A 12 38.09 49.24 -19.50
C SER A 12 38.22 48.41 -18.22
N ALA A 13 37.99 49.01 -17.05
CA ALA A 13 37.99 48.28 -15.77
C ALA A 13 36.81 47.29 -15.65
N ALA A 14 35.63 47.67 -16.14
CA ALA A 14 34.46 46.77 -16.17
C ALA A 14 34.64 45.59 -17.14
N LEU A 15 35.33 45.81 -18.27
CA LEU A 15 35.62 44.75 -19.23
C LEU A 15 36.63 43.73 -18.70
N LEU A 16 37.65 44.17 -17.94
CA LEU A 16 38.64 43.30 -17.31
C LEU A 16 38.08 42.41 -16.18
N LEU A 17 37.04 42.87 -15.47
CA LEU A 17 36.37 42.07 -14.43
C LEU A 17 35.41 41.01 -15.01
N LEU A 18 34.94 41.16 -16.24
CA LEU A 18 34.10 40.14 -16.91
C LEU A 18 34.92 39.01 -17.55
N LEU A 19 36.23 39.19 -17.73
CA LEU A 19 37.15 38.22 -18.36
C LEU A 19 37.82 37.24 -17.37
N SER A 20 37.55 37.36 -16.07
CA SER A 20 38.17 36.53 -15.01
C SER A 20 37.23 35.52 -14.34
N SER A 21 36.13 35.17 -15.02
CA SER A 21 35.26 34.07 -14.57
C SER A 21 35.82 32.71 -15.06
N PRO A 22 36.11 31.74 -14.18
CA PRO A 22 36.45 30.39 -14.61
C PRO A 22 35.21 29.73 -15.23
N ILE A 23 35.31 29.40 -16.51
CA ILE A 23 34.34 28.54 -17.19
C ILE A 23 34.68 27.12 -16.76
N ASP A 24 33.82 26.49 -15.96
CA ASP A 24 33.87 25.05 -15.71
C ASP A 24 33.80 24.31 -17.05
N ALA A 25 34.96 23.84 -17.51
CA ALA A 25 35.13 23.13 -18.75
C ALA A 25 34.49 21.74 -18.64
N TRP A 26 33.27 21.62 -19.15
CA TRP A 26 32.70 20.33 -19.55
C TRP A 26 33.47 19.88 -20.79
N THR A 27 34.42 18.97 -20.62
CA THR A 27 35.10 18.27 -21.71
C THR A 27 34.23 17.12 -22.22
N PRO A 28 33.79 17.12 -23.49
CA PRO A 28 33.28 15.93 -24.15
C PRO A 28 34.44 15.23 -24.85
N THR A 29 35.01 14.21 -24.22
CA THR A 29 35.99 13.33 -24.88
C THR A 29 35.26 12.15 -25.51
N LEU A 30 35.31 12.06 -26.84
CA LEU A 30 34.86 10.91 -27.61
C LEU A 30 36.03 9.91 -27.85
N ILE A 31 35.88 8.73 -27.24
CA ILE A 31 36.15 7.35 -27.72
C ILE A 31 37.64 6.88 -27.88
N PRO A 32 37.96 5.67 -27.36
CA PRO A 32 38.19 4.55 -28.29
C PRO A 32 37.42 3.27 -27.90
N THR A 33 36.97 2.58 -28.94
CA THR A 33 36.26 1.30 -28.99
C THR A 33 37.17 0.13 -28.65
N SER A 34 36.75 -0.78 -27.75
CA SER A 34 36.76 -2.25 -27.89
C SER A 34 36.88 -2.98 -26.54
N GLY A 35 35.85 -3.74 -26.21
CA GLY A 35 35.78 -4.68 -25.10
C GLY A 35 34.33 -5.01 -24.79
N PRO A 36 33.87 -6.27 -24.86
CA PRO A 36 32.52 -6.62 -24.45
C PRO A 36 32.46 -6.48 -22.92
N VAL A 37 31.97 -5.33 -22.45
CA VAL A 37 31.62 -5.18 -21.04
C VAL A 37 30.41 -6.08 -20.81
N THR A 38 30.67 -7.26 -20.28
CA THR A 38 29.65 -8.09 -19.65
C THR A 38 29.11 -7.29 -18.46
N ILE A 39 28.05 -6.52 -18.69
CA ILE A 39 27.29 -5.85 -17.64
C ILE A 39 26.58 -6.96 -16.87
N LEU A 40 27.30 -7.52 -15.89
CA LEU A 40 26.74 -8.40 -14.89
C LEU A 40 25.59 -7.61 -14.24
N PRO A 41 24.35 -8.12 -14.21
CA PRO A 41 23.24 -7.39 -13.64
C PRO A 41 23.59 -7.07 -12.20
N THR A 42 23.80 -5.78 -11.94
CA THR A 42 24.07 -5.24 -10.62
C THR A 42 23.03 -5.84 -9.68
N ARG A 43 23.49 -6.68 -8.74
CA ARG A 43 22.64 -7.23 -7.68
C ARG A 43 21.84 -6.06 -7.14
N TRP A 44 20.51 -6.13 -7.31
CA TRP A 44 19.57 -5.23 -6.68
C TRP A 44 20.00 -5.04 -5.23
N PRO A 45 20.05 -3.81 -4.69
CA PRO A 45 20.44 -3.62 -3.32
C PRO A 45 19.51 -4.48 -2.46
N LEU A 46 20.09 -5.49 -1.81
CA LEU A 46 19.43 -6.21 -0.74
C LEU A 46 18.95 -5.12 0.22
N CYS A 47 17.64 -5.05 0.45
CA CYS A 47 17.08 -4.14 1.43
C CYS A 47 17.71 -4.49 2.79
N ARG A 48 18.78 -3.79 3.17
CA ARG A 48 19.34 -3.89 4.53
C ARG A 48 18.28 -3.32 5.45
N LEU A 49 17.63 -4.18 6.23
CA LEU A 49 16.77 -3.75 7.33
C LEU A 49 17.57 -2.73 8.16
N PRO A 50 17.06 -1.50 8.38
CA PRO A 50 17.72 -0.60 9.31
C PRO A 50 17.79 -1.28 10.68
N ALA A 51 18.95 -1.21 11.33
CA ALA A 51 19.23 -1.90 12.59
C ALA A 51 18.30 -1.48 13.74
N VAL A 52 17.63 -0.34 13.60
CA VAL A 52 16.64 0.14 14.56
C VAL A 52 15.45 0.70 13.79
N CYS A 53 14.33 0.02 13.94
CA CYS A 53 13.07 0.60 13.53
C CYS A 53 12.74 1.69 14.57
N ALA A 54 12.53 2.94 14.14
CA ALA A 54 12.24 4.02 15.07
C ALA A 54 10.74 4.05 15.38
N ALA A 55 10.38 4.12 16.66
CA ALA A 55 8.96 4.19 17.06
C ALA A 55 8.22 5.40 16.45
N ARG A 56 8.96 6.48 16.14
CA ARG A 56 8.47 7.71 15.51
C ARG A 56 8.45 7.66 13.97
N SER A 57 8.83 6.55 13.35
CA SER A 57 8.74 6.40 11.89
C SER A 57 7.30 6.62 11.42
N PRO A 58 7.11 7.16 10.20
CA PRO A 58 5.78 7.41 9.67
C PRO A 58 5.00 6.11 9.51
N ARG A 59 3.67 6.24 9.45
CA ARG A 59 2.78 5.14 9.08
C ARG A 59 3.14 4.62 7.71
N VAL A 60 2.93 3.32 7.52
CA VAL A 60 3.21 2.64 6.26
C VAL A 60 2.05 1.78 5.83
N CYS A 61 1.91 1.59 4.52
CA CYS A 61 0.98 0.64 3.93
C CYS A 61 1.68 -0.69 3.69
N GLY A 62 1.08 -1.79 4.12
CA GLY A 62 1.51 -3.13 3.75
C GLY A 62 0.45 -3.85 2.93
N ARG A 63 0.90 -4.70 2.02
CA ARG A 63 0.10 -5.55 1.15
C ARG A 63 0.43 -7.01 1.44
N ALA A 64 -0.58 -7.81 1.71
CA ALA A 64 -0.47 -9.25 1.81
C ALA A 64 -0.55 -9.92 0.43
N GLU A 65 -0.10 -11.17 0.34
CA GLU A 65 -0.08 -11.92 -0.91
C GLU A 65 -1.47 -12.13 -1.51
N ASP A 66 -2.47 -12.31 -0.64
CA ASP A 66 -3.88 -12.41 -1.01
C ASP A 66 -4.41 -11.12 -1.67
N GLY A 67 -3.70 -9.99 -1.55
CA GLY A 67 -4.07 -8.69 -2.10
C GLY A 67 -4.80 -7.77 -1.11
N MET A 68 -4.81 -8.14 0.18
CA MET A 68 -5.28 -7.28 1.26
C MET A 68 -4.25 -6.22 1.61
N CYS A 69 -4.73 -5.03 1.94
CA CYS A 69 -3.93 -3.91 2.41
C CYS A 69 -4.28 -3.57 3.86
N ARG A 70 -3.25 -3.22 4.63
CA ARG A 70 -3.34 -2.79 6.02
C ARG A 70 -2.41 -1.60 6.23
N ARG A 71 -2.86 -0.63 7.01
CA ARG A 71 -1.98 0.42 7.55
C ARG A 71 -1.36 -0.04 8.84
N PHE A 72 -0.06 0.21 8.97
CA PHE A 72 0.74 -0.05 10.15
C PHE A 72 1.07 1.30 10.81
N ARG A 73 1.21 1.29 12.14
CA ARG A 73 1.57 2.49 12.93
C ARG A 73 2.87 3.08 12.41
N ASN A 74 3.81 2.21 12.07
CA ASN A 74 5.10 2.53 11.51
C ASN A 74 5.72 1.29 10.85
N ILE A 75 6.91 1.44 10.28
CA ILE A 75 7.65 0.33 9.67
C ILE A 75 8.07 -0.76 10.67
N CYS A 76 8.26 -0.43 11.97
CA CYS A 76 8.55 -1.44 13.01
C CYS A 76 7.47 -2.50 13.06
N GLU A 77 6.21 -2.08 13.17
CA GLU A 77 5.08 -3.01 13.33
C GLU A 77 5.00 -4.00 12.16
N LEU A 78 5.30 -3.54 10.94
CA LEU A 78 5.35 -4.40 9.76
C LEU A 78 6.51 -5.41 9.84
N LEU A 79 7.71 -4.95 10.19
CA LEU A 79 8.89 -5.81 10.30
C LEU A 79 8.76 -6.83 11.44
N GLU A 80 8.19 -6.43 12.58
CA GLU A 80 7.90 -7.31 13.71
C GLU A 80 6.94 -8.44 13.32
N LEU A 81 5.88 -8.11 12.58
CA LEU A 81 4.92 -9.10 12.09
C LEU A 81 5.53 -10.09 11.10
N ASN A 82 6.50 -9.66 10.28
CA ASN A 82 7.20 -10.54 9.34
C ASN A 82 8.39 -11.30 9.95
N ARG A 83 8.78 -10.99 11.20
CA ARG A 83 9.97 -11.59 11.85
C ARG A 83 9.92 -13.13 11.88
N PRO A 84 8.78 -13.79 12.16
CA PRO A 84 8.68 -15.25 12.11
C PRO A 84 8.86 -15.81 10.70
N ASP A 85 8.36 -15.11 9.69
CA ASP A 85 8.38 -15.55 8.29
C ASP A 85 9.80 -15.51 7.69
N LEU A 86 10.55 -14.45 8.02
CA LEU A 86 11.96 -14.31 7.65
C LEU A 86 12.82 -15.46 8.21
N SER A 87 12.39 -16.08 9.31
CA SER A 87 13.15 -17.13 9.99
C SER A 87 12.79 -18.53 9.48
N SER A 88 11.63 -18.71 8.84
CA SER A 88 11.06 -20.03 8.54
C SER A 88 10.92 -20.33 7.05
N SER A 89 10.42 -19.37 6.26
CA SER A 89 10.02 -19.62 4.87
C SER A 89 10.63 -18.63 3.86
N ASN A 90 11.29 -17.57 4.32
CA ASN A 90 11.68 -16.41 3.50
C ASN A 90 10.50 -15.74 2.76
N GLN A 91 9.25 -16.06 3.12
CA GLN A 91 8.05 -15.57 2.47
C GLN A 91 7.30 -14.61 3.39
N LEU A 92 7.37 -13.31 3.10
CA LEU A 92 6.78 -12.27 3.94
C LEU A 92 5.25 -12.31 3.88
N THR A 93 4.59 -12.40 5.03
CA THR A 93 3.13 -12.22 5.11
C THR A 93 2.70 -10.85 4.60
N TRP A 94 3.48 -9.79 4.90
CA TRP A 94 3.19 -8.42 4.49
C TRP A 94 4.36 -7.78 3.76
N THR A 95 4.16 -7.30 2.54
CA THR A 95 5.14 -6.50 1.81
C THR A 95 4.82 -5.03 1.96
N HIS A 96 5.82 -4.20 2.30
CA HIS A 96 5.65 -2.75 2.28
C HIS A 96 5.28 -2.26 0.86
N THR A 97 4.23 -1.45 0.74
CA THR A 97 3.75 -0.92 -0.54
C THR A 97 3.51 0.58 -0.47
N GLN A 98 3.11 1.18 -1.59
CA GLN A 98 2.81 2.61 -1.69
C GLN A 98 1.57 2.98 -0.86
N GLU A 99 1.59 4.16 -0.24
CA GLU A 99 0.49 4.64 0.61
C GLU A 99 -0.86 4.73 -0.13
N ARG A 100 -0.85 4.98 -1.45
CA ARG A 100 -2.06 5.02 -2.28
C ARG A 100 -2.84 3.71 -2.32
N ASP A 101 -2.17 2.57 -2.11
CA ASP A 101 -2.82 1.26 -2.06
C ASP A 101 -3.72 1.13 -0.83
N CYS A 102 -3.37 1.83 0.25
CA CYS A 102 -4.15 1.87 1.48
C CYS A 102 -5.20 2.99 1.50
N ARG A 103 -5.47 3.70 0.39
CA ARG A 103 -6.39 4.87 0.41
C ARG A 103 -7.79 4.58 0.96
N THR A 104 -8.28 3.34 0.84
CA THR A 104 -9.58 2.90 1.35
C THR A 104 -9.54 2.28 2.75
N VAL A 105 -8.35 2.07 3.31
CA VAL A 105 -8.13 1.50 4.65
C VAL A 105 -8.46 2.56 5.70
N ARG A 106 -9.53 2.38 6.48
CA ARG A 106 -10.06 3.45 7.34
C ARG A 106 -9.27 3.71 8.63
N GLY A 107 -8.36 2.81 9.01
CA GLY A 107 -7.63 2.90 10.28
C GLY A 107 -6.33 2.11 10.25
N VAL A 108 -5.66 2.03 11.39
CA VAL A 108 -4.38 1.32 11.56
C VAL A 108 -4.63 -0.01 12.26
N GLY A 109 -3.98 -1.08 11.80
CA GLY A 109 -4.07 -2.41 12.41
C GLY A 109 -4.95 -3.41 11.63
N ALA A 110 -4.98 -4.66 12.11
CA ALA A 110 -5.62 -5.78 11.42
C ALA A 110 -7.13 -5.60 11.20
N ALA A 111 -7.82 -4.95 12.13
CA ALA A 111 -9.27 -4.73 12.08
C ALA A 111 -9.72 -3.90 10.88
N TYR A 112 -8.83 -3.10 10.30
CA TYR A 112 -9.11 -2.25 9.16
C TYR A 112 -8.55 -2.80 7.85
N ALA A 113 -7.94 -3.99 7.89
CA ALA A 113 -7.44 -4.64 6.69
C ALA A 113 -8.57 -4.81 5.68
N THR A 114 -8.35 -4.34 4.46
CA THR A 114 -9.31 -4.42 3.37
C THR A 114 -8.54 -4.63 2.08
N TRP A 115 -9.22 -5.09 1.04
CA TRP A 115 -8.65 -5.17 -0.31
C TRP A 115 -7.92 -3.88 -0.70
N CYS A 116 -6.68 -4.04 -1.17
CA CYS A 116 -5.89 -2.93 -1.65
C CYS A 116 -6.65 -2.17 -2.71
N HIS A 117 -6.48 -0.85 -2.67
CA HIS A 117 -6.92 -0.04 -3.77
C HIS A 117 -6.18 -0.44 -5.06
N GLN A 118 -6.91 -0.52 -6.16
CA GLN A 118 -6.36 -0.80 -7.48
C GLN A 118 -6.60 0.41 -8.37
N ASP A 119 -5.51 1.07 -8.76
CA ASP A 119 -5.57 2.12 -9.75
C ASP A 119 -5.95 1.53 -11.10
N CYS A 120 -6.95 2.15 -11.70
CA CYS A 120 -7.53 1.62 -12.92
C CYS A 120 -6.80 2.14 -14.14
N PRO A 121 -6.30 1.25 -15.01
CA PRO A 121 -5.75 1.68 -16.29
C PRO A 121 -6.85 2.39 -17.08
N ARG A 122 -6.47 3.42 -17.86
CA ARG A 122 -7.42 4.22 -18.65
C ARG A 122 -8.22 3.37 -19.64
N ARG A 123 -7.63 2.27 -20.12
CA ARG A 123 -8.23 1.33 -21.07
C ARG A 123 -8.13 -0.10 -20.55
N PRO A 124 -9.03 -1.01 -20.94
CA PRO A 124 -8.89 -2.44 -20.65
C PRO A 124 -7.57 -2.99 -21.19
N VAL A 125 -6.89 -3.80 -20.39
CA VAL A 125 -5.62 -4.44 -20.76
C VAL A 125 -5.91 -5.79 -21.41
N ALA A 126 -5.20 -6.15 -22.49
CA ALA A 126 -5.31 -7.48 -23.06
C ALA A 126 -4.71 -8.52 -22.09
N CYS A 127 -5.55 -9.37 -21.53
CA CYS A 127 -5.12 -10.40 -20.58
C CYS A 127 -4.66 -11.66 -21.32
N ARG A 128 -3.55 -12.26 -20.85
CA ARG A 128 -3.08 -13.55 -21.37
C ARG A 128 -4.14 -14.64 -21.13
N ARG A 129 -4.23 -15.59 -22.06
CA ARG A 129 -5.03 -16.80 -21.88
C ARG A 129 -4.44 -17.62 -20.73
N THR A 130 -5.32 -18.18 -19.91
CA THR A 130 -4.95 -18.83 -18.65
C THR A 130 -5.56 -20.24 -18.63
N PRO A 131 -4.83 -21.28 -18.21
CA PRO A 131 -5.41 -22.60 -18.05
C PRO A 131 -6.49 -22.63 -16.97
N ARG A 132 -7.42 -23.59 -17.05
CA ARG A 132 -8.54 -23.75 -16.09
C ARG A 132 -8.10 -23.89 -14.63
N SER A 133 -6.89 -24.39 -14.39
CA SER A 133 -6.32 -24.53 -13.05
C SER A 133 -6.06 -23.18 -12.35
N GLN A 134 -5.92 -22.11 -13.12
CA GLN A 134 -5.61 -20.76 -12.62
C GLN A 134 -6.84 -19.84 -12.60
N GLU A 135 -8.01 -20.36 -12.96
CA GLU A 135 -9.27 -19.65 -12.81
C GLU A 135 -9.53 -19.32 -11.34
N ILE A 136 -9.95 -18.08 -11.10
CA ILE A 136 -10.21 -17.57 -9.76
C ILE A 136 -11.71 -17.36 -9.56
N CYS A 137 -12.22 -17.81 -8.42
CA CYS A 137 -13.55 -17.44 -7.98
C CYS A 137 -13.51 -16.03 -7.38
N VAL A 138 -14.49 -15.22 -7.74
CA VAL A 138 -14.62 -13.88 -7.21
C VAL A 138 -16.03 -13.65 -6.68
N ARG A 139 -16.11 -12.96 -5.55
CA ARG A 139 -17.35 -12.56 -4.89
C ARG A 139 -17.52 -11.05 -4.96
N SER A 140 -18.74 -10.63 -5.18
CA SER A 140 -19.15 -9.22 -5.12
C SER A 140 -18.95 -8.64 -3.71
N ARG A 141 -18.75 -7.33 -3.63
CA ARG A 141 -18.45 -6.61 -2.37
C ARG A 141 -19.63 -6.62 -1.38
N ASN A 142 -20.86 -6.77 -1.88
CA ASN A 142 -22.04 -6.98 -1.05
C ASN A 142 -22.27 -8.45 -0.65
N HIS A 143 -21.35 -9.33 -1.04
CA HIS A 143 -21.33 -10.77 -0.73
C HIS A 143 -22.49 -11.58 -1.32
N ARG A 144 -23.26 -11.03 -2.29
CA ARG A 144 -24.45 -11.71 -2.83
C ARG A 144 -24.18 -12.54 -4.08
N GLN A 145 -23.32 -12.03 -4.95
CA GLN A 145 -23.02 -12.64 -6.24
C GLN A 145 -21.59 -13.16 -6.29
N CYS A 146 -21.42 -14.29 -6.96
CA CYS A 146 -20.14 -14.90 -7.30
C CYS A 146 -20.04 -15.10 -8.82
N LYS A 147 -18.81 -15.14 -9.33
CA LYS A 147 -18.49 -15.52 -10.71
C LYS A 147 -17.06 -16.04 -10.82
N VAL A 148 -16.77 -16.73 -11.91
CA VAL A 148 -15.40 -17.19 -12.24
C VAL A 148 -14.76 -16.24 -13.25
N VAL A 149 -13.49 -15.90 -13.03
CA VAL A 149 -12.69 -15.12 -13.98
C VAL A 149 -11.36 -15.84 -14.22
N ALA A 150 -10.76 -15.64 -15.38
CA ALA A 150 -9.63 -16.45 -15.84
C ALA A 150 -8.37 -16.21 -15.02
N ASN A 151 -8.13 -14.96 -14.63
CA ASN A 151 -6.93 -14.56 -13.90
C ASN A 151 -7.10 -13.18 -13.24
N ARG A 152 -6.05 -12.74 -12.55
CA ARG A 152 -5.97 -11.43 -11.89
C ARG A 152 -6.09 -10.24 -12.85
N CYS A 153 -5.57 -10.36 -14.08
CA CYS A 153 -5.72 -9.30 -15.09
C CYS A 153 -7.19 -9.10 -15.47
N GLN A 154 -7.94 -10.18 -15.70
CA GLN A 154 -9.36 -10.10 -16.03
C GLN A 154 -10.19 -9.58 -14.84
N LEU A 155 -9.81 -9.94 -13.62
CA LEU A 155 -10.39 -9.34 -12.41
C LEU A 155 -10.16 -7.83 -12.36
N LEU A 156 -8.94 -7.36 -12.60
CA LEU A 156 -8.61 -5.93 -12.65
C LEU A 156 -9.46 -5.21 -13.71
N ASN A 157 -9.54 -5.76 -14.92
CA ASN A 157 -10.37 -5.19 -15.98
C ASN A 157 -11.85 -5.10 -15.58
N ASN A 158 -12.40 -6.17 -15.00
CA ASN A 158 -13.78 -6.17 -14.51
C ASN A 158 -14.00 -5.12 -13.41
N ASN A 159 -13.06 -4.96 -12.50
CA ASN A 159 -13.14 -3.98 -11.43
C ASN A 159 -13.01 -2.54 -11.94
N CYS A 160 -12.29 -2.32 -13.03
CA CYS A 160 -12.03 -0.98 -13.53
C CYS A 160 -13.06 -0.50 -14.57
N HIS A 161 -13.51 -1.42 -15.41
CA HIS A 161 -14.29 -1.10 -16.60
C HIS A 161 -15.75 -1.56 -16.51
N SER A 162 -16.11 -2.42 -15.55
CA SER A 162 -17.51 -2.71 -15.23
C SER A 162 -18.03 -1.84 -14.10
N ARG A 163 -19.33 -1.56 -14.10
CA ARG A 163 -20.03 -0.87 -13.01
C ARG A 163 -20.76 -1.90 -12.12
N PRO A 164 -20.72 -1.76 -10.78
CA PRO A 164 -19.91 -0.81 -10.02
C PRO A 164 -18.40 -1.17 -10.07
N ARG A 165 -17.55 -0.14 -10.03
CA ARG A 165 -16.08 -0.32 -10.01
C ARG A 165 -15.63 -0.96 -8.71
N ASN A 166 -14.54 -1.73 -8.74
CA ASN A 166 -13.94 -2.40 -7.59
C ASN A 166 -14.96 -3.22 -6.77
N ASN A 167 -15.86 -3.90 -7.48
CA ASN A 167 -16.93 -4.67 -6.87
C ASN A 167 -16.56 -6.14 -6.63
N TRP A 168 -15.59 -6.68 -7.36
CA TRP A 168 -15.24 -8.09 -7.31
C TRP A 168 -13.97 -8.32 -6.50
N LEU A 169 -14.04 -9.27 -5.58
CA LEU A 169 -12.98 -9.65 -4.66
C LEU A 169 -12.67 -11.13 -4.84
N PRO A 170 -11.41 -11.57 -4.85
CA PRO A 170 -11.05 -12.98 -4.78
C PRO A 170 -11.77 -13.67 -3.61
N ALA A 171 -12.23 -14.89 -3.85
CA ALA A 171 -13.00 -15.67 -2.91
C ALA A 171 -12.64 -17.16 -3.03
N ASP A 172 -13.04 -17.95 -2.04
CA ASP A 172 -12.86 -19.39 -2.07
C ASP A 172 -13.52 -19.99 -3.32
N LYS A 173 -12.79 -20.84 -4.05
CA LYS A 173 -13.26 -21.52 -5.27
C LYS A 173 -14.59 -22.24 -5.06
N ARG A 174 -14.83 -22.77 -3.86
CA ARG A 174 -16.05 -23.48 -3.49
C ARG A 174 -17.29 -22.59 -3.56
N LEU A 175 -17.17 -21.28 -3.33
CA LEU A 175 -18.30 -20.33 -3.41
C LEU A 175 -18.86 -20.18 -4.83
N CYS A 176 -18.06 -20.46 -5.85
CA CYS A 176 -18.51 -20.45 -7.23
C CYS A 176 -19.19 -21.77 -7.64
N GLY A 177 -19.04 -22.85 -6.86
CA GLY A 177 -19.65 -24.15 -7.16
C GLY A 177 -19.33 -24.61 -8.60
N PRO A 178 -20.34 -25.01 -9.40
CA PRO A 178 -20.12 -25.49 -10.77
C PRO A 178 -20.02 -24.35 -11.82
N MET A 179 -19.69 -23.11 -11.43
CA MET A 179 -19.53 -22.01 -12.40
C MET A 179 -18.30 -22.23 -13.26
N GLN A 180 -18.40 -21.85 -14.53
CA GLN A 180 -17.28 -21.84 -15.46
C GLN A 180 -16.94 -20.41 -15.90
N LEU A 181 -15.75 -20.25 -16.45
CA LEU A 181 -15.33 -18.99 -17.06
C LEU A 181 -16.33 -18.56 -18.15
N GLY A 182 -16.80 -17.32 -18.06
CA GLY A 182 -17.76 -16.74 -19.02
C GLY A 182 -19.21 -16.79 -18.56
N ASP A 183 -19.52 -17.59 -17.52
CA ASP A 183 -20.84 -17.59 -16.91
C ASP A 183 -21.20 -16.20 -16.35
N LYS A 184 -22.48 -15.86 -16.48
CA LYS A 184 -23.02 -14.64 -15.85
C LYS A 184 -22.91 -14.74 -14.32
N PRO A 185 -22.74 -13.62 -13.61
CA PRO A 185 -22.71 -13.64 -12.15
C PRO A 185 -24.02 -14.19 -11.58
N ARG A 186 -23.92 -15.09 -10.60
CA ARG A 186 -25.07 -15.70 -9.92
C ARG A 186 -24.88 -15.69 -8.41
N ALA A 187 -25.90 -16.11 -7.66
CA ALA A 187 -25.77 -16.23 -6.22
C ALA A 187 -24.59 -17.14 -5.84
N CYS A 188 -23.83 -16.75 -4.82
CA CYS A 188 -22.76 -17.60 -4.30
C CYS A 188 -23.33 -18.91 -3.73
N ALA A 189 -22.60 -20.01 -3.89
CA ALA A 189 -22.94 -21.27 -3.26
C ALA A 189 -22.88 -21.14 -1.73
N THR A 190 -23.84 -21.75 -1.05
CA THR A 190 -23.81 -21.87 0.42
C THR A 190 -22.78 -22.92 0.80
N LEU A 191 -21.69 -22.48 1.43
CA LEU A 191 -20.74 -23.42 2.00
C LEU A 191 -21.30 -23.99 3.31
N PRO A 192 -21.19 -25.31 3.56
CA PRO A 192 -21.43 -25.85 4.89
C PRO A 192 -20.54 -25.09 5.88
N LEU A 193 -21.10 -24.71 7.03
CA LEU A 193 -20.36 -24.11 8.15
C LEU A 193 -19.31 -25.12 8.63
N THR A 194 -18.19 -25.17 7.93
CA THR A 194 -17.05 -25.93 8.38
C THR A 194 -16.51 -25.14 9.56
N ARG A 195 -16.37 -25.75 10.74
CA ARG A 195 -15.70 -25.16 11.92
C ARG A 195 -14.20 -24.84 11.69
N LYS A 196 -13.78 -24.62 10.43
CA LYS A 196 -12.54 -23.94 10.11
C LYS A 196 -12.90 -22.48 9.88
N PRO A 197 -12.30 -21.52 10.60
CA PRO A 197 -12.51 -20.12 10.30
C PRO A 197 -12.10 -19.94 8.83
N ASP A 198 -13.09 -19.65 8.00
CA ASP A 198 -12.90 -18.86 6.80
C ASP A 198 -11.96 -17.72 7.21
N VAL A 199 -10.87 -17.52 6.49
CA VAL A 199 -9.94 -16.40 6.74
C VAL A 199 -10.62 -15.10 6.28
N THR A 200 -11.87 -14.90 6.68
CA THR A 200 -12.36 -13.61 7.08
C THR A 200 -11.82 -13.40 8.48
N ILE A 201 -10.70 -12.67 8.62
CA ILE A 201 -10.29 -12.11 9.90
C ILE A 201 -11.44 -11.21 10.36
N ARG A 202 -12.41 -11.77 11.08
CA ARG A 202 -13.11 -10.99 12.09
C ARG A 202 -12.02 -10.59 13.08
N PRO A 203 -11.72 -9.30 13.27
CA PRO A 203 -10.93 -8.93 14.42
C PRO A 203 -11.65 -9.46 15.66
N VAL A 204 -11.01 -10.39 16.36
CA VAL A 204 -11.38 -10.70 17.73
C VAL A 204 -11.23 -9.37 18.48
N LEU A 205 -12.35 -8.71 18.75
CA LEU A 205 -12.33 -7.58 19.67
C LEU A 205 -11.83 -8.15 21.01
N PRO A 206 -10.80 -7.56 21.64
CA PRO A 206 -10.59 -7.81 23.06
C PRO A 206 -11.89 -7.46 23.80
N PRO A 207 -12.27 -8.22 24.84
CA PRO A 207 -13.45 -7.89 25.64
C PRO A 207 -13.35 -6.42 26.07
N PRO A 208 -14.46 -5.65 25.99
CA PRO A 208 -14.44 -4.27 26.45
C PRO A 208 -13.94 -4.24 27.91
N PRO A 209 -13.07 -3.29 28.29
CA PRO A 209 -12.66 -3.16 29.67
C PRO A 209 -13.91 -3.03 30.55
N PRO A 210 -13.92 -3.65 31.74
CA PRO A 210 -15.06 -3.58 32.64
C PRO A 210 -15.41 -2.11 32.85
N ARG A 211 -16.65 -1.76 32.51
CA ARG A 211 -17.20 -0.43 32.72
C ARG A 211 -17.24 -0.21 34.23
N ILE A 212 -16.25 0.50 34.76
CA ILE A 212 -16.29 1.01 36.12
C ILE A 212 -17.39 2.06 36.13
N THR A 213 -18.60 1.63 36.46
CA THR A 213 -19.68 2.52 36.86
C THR A 213 -19.25 3.11 38.18
N THR A 214 -18.62 4.29 38.16
CA THR A 214 -18.53 5.13 39.36
C THR A 214 -19.94 5.57 39.68
N THR A 215 -20.62 4.79 40.51
CA THR A 215 -21.83 5.19 41.19
C THR A 215 -21.47 6.41 42.02
N ARG A 216 -21.78 7.59 41.50
CA ARG A 216 -21.65 8.85 42.22
C ARG A 216 -22.63 8.78 43.39
N ARG A 217 -22.10 8.38 44.55
CA ARG A 217 -22.80 8.34 45.83
C ARG A 217 -23.32 9.75 46.13
N PRO A 218 -24.64 9.99 46.22
CA PRO A 218 -25.14 11.24 46.76
C PRO A 218 -25.02 11.17 48.29
N GLY A 219 -24.39 12.16 48.90
CA GLY A 219 -24.55 12.45 50.32
C GLY A 219 -23.38 13.27 50.89
N PRO A 220 -23.62 14.05 51.97
CA PRO A 220 -24.86 14.26 52.71
C PRO A 220 -25.49 15.64 52.48
N VAL A 221 -26.81 15.69 52.57
CA VAL A 221 -27.58 16.93 52.74
C VAL A 221 -27.35 17.38 54.19
N ASN A 222 -26.79 18.58 54.37
CA ASN A 222 -26.74 19.23 55.68
C ASN A 222 -28.17 19.62 56.07
N VAL A 223 -28.72 18.95 57.09
CA VAL A 223 -29.93 19.38 57.78
C VAL A 223 -29.49 20.37 58.86
N THR A 224 -29.77 21.65 58.63
CA THR A 224 -29.61 22.70 59.64
C THR A 224 -30.79 22.62 60.60
N LEU A 225 -30.50 22.28 61.87
CA LEU A 225 -31.43 22.42 62.99
C LEU A 225 -31.64 23.90 63.30
N THR A 226 -32.88 24.37 63.18
CA THR A 226 -33.36 25.59 63.85
C THR A 226 -33.87 25.20 65.24
N ALA A 227 -33.17 25.64 66.28
CA ALA A 227 -33.68 25.70 67.64
C ALA A 227 -34.46 27.01 67.83
N GLY A 228 -35.48 26.96 68.69
CA GLY A 228 -36.27 28.13 69.12
C GLY A 228 -35.55 29.05 70.09
#